data_AF-A0A958T1Y2-F1
#
_entry.id   AF-A0A958T1Y2-F1
#
_cell.length_a   1.000
_cell.length_b   1.000
_cell.length_c   1.000
_cell.angle_alpha   90.00
_cell.angle_beta   90.00
_cell.angle_gamma   90.00
#
_symmetry.space_group_name_H-M   'P 1'
#
loop_
_entity.id
_entity.type
_entity.pdbx_description
1 polymer ?
#
loop_
_entity_poly.entity_id
_entity_poly.type
_entity_poly.pdbx_seq_one_letter_code
_entity_poly.pdbx_strand_id
1 'polypeptide(L)'
;KKRFLGIFPKPGVSQKDIDDATKFGRVILPHLNSANYSTLQKELLDKGAVKIKPFLITVDKRANVIFGKWANFIHSKSEKGENKRSLLIKFFNFYLIFAIWVMAPIVFIIFLLTYLPLWGKIKKEKQYFSSVVIKE
;
A
#
# COMPACT_ATOMS: atom_id res chain seq x y z
N LYS A 1 -8.29 -13.37 -28.76
CA LYS A 1 -9.38 -12.71 -27.99
C LYS A 1 -9.79 -11.41 -28.67
N LYS A 2 -11.07 -11.26 -29.04
CA LYS A 2 -11.61 -10.03 -29.65
C LYS A 2 -12.08 -9.05 -28.56
N ARG A 3 -12.02 -7.76 -28.83
CA ARG A 3 -12.57 -6.72 -27.94
C ARG A 3 -14.08 -6.85 -27.93
N PHE A 4 -14.70 -6.77 -26.75
CA PHE A 4 -16.15 -6.65 -26.67
C PHE A 4 -16.55 -5.31 -27.30
N LEU A 5 -17.48 -5.32 -28.25
CA LEU A 5 -18.02 -4.14 -28.94
C LEU A 5 -16.96 -3.16 -29.55
N GLY A 6 -15.73 -3.60 -29.78
CA GLY A 6 -14.65 -2.78 -30.36
C GLY A 6 -14.04 -1.71 -29.44
N ILE A 7 -14.79 -1.22 -28.45
CA ILE A 7 -14.41 -0.14 -27.55
C ILE A 7 -13.81 -0.62 -26.21
N PHE A 8 -14.14 -1.84 -25.78
CA PHE A 8 -13.66 -2.35 -24.50
C PHE A 8 -12.25 -2.95 -24.64
N PRO A 9 -11.41 -2.87 -23.59
CA PRO A 9 -10.14 -3.57 -23.56
C PRO A 9 -10.34 -5.07 -23.80
N LYS A 10 -9.32 -5.72 -24.36
CA LYS A 10 -9.37 -7.18 -24.58
C LYS A 10 -9.60 -7.86 -23.22
N PRO A 11 -10.50 -8.85 -23.13
CA PRO A 11 -10.78 -9.51 -21.86
C PRO A 11 -9.57 -10.33 -21.39
N GLY A 12 -9.28 -10.26 -20.09
CA GLY A 12 -8.15 -10.93 -19.45
C GLY A 12 -6.96 -10.01 -19.22
N VAL A 13 -5.79 -10.60 -18.97
CA VAL A 13 -4.53 -9.88 -18.74
C VAL A 13 -4.14 -9.12 -20.01
N SER A 14 -3.71 -7.86 -19.86
CA SER A 14 -3.30 -7.07 -21.01
C SER A 14 -2.03 -7.66 -21.62
N GLN A 15 -1.83 -7.51 -22.94
CA GLN A 15 -0.60 -8.01 -23.57
C GLN A 15 0.63 -7.39 -22.93
N LYS A 16 0.56 -6.10 -22.58
CA LYS A 16 1.62 -5.39 -21.86
C LYS A 16 1.99 -6.07 -20.55
N ASP A 17 1.00 -6.45 -19.73
CA ASP A 17 1.28 -7.10 -18.45
C ASP A 17 1.89 -8.50 -18.65
N ILE A 18 1.49 -9.22 -19.71
CA ILE A 18 2.10 -10.50 -20.10
C ILE A 18 3.57 -10.30 -20.50
N ASP A 19 3.85 -9.29 -21.32
CA ASP A 19 5.20 -8.98 -21.79
C ASP A 19 6.09 -8.52 -20.60
N ASP A 20 5.54 -7.66 -19.74
CA ASP A 20 6.20 -7.13 -18.54
C ASP A 20 6.44 -8.21 -17.46
N ALA A 21 5.67 -9.30 -17.44
CA ALA A 21 5.87 -10.41 -16.49
C ALA A 21 7.26 -11.07 -16.64
N THR A 22 7.80 -11.09 -17.86
CA THR A 22 9.14 -11.67 -18.14
C THR A 22 10.27 -10.90 -17.48
N LYS A 23 10.06 -9.60 -17.19
CA LYS A 23 11.07 -8.68 -16.65
C LYS A 23 11.73 -9.20 -15.38
N PHE A 24 10.93 -9.69 -14.43
CA PHE A 24 11.43 -10.21 -13.16
C PHE A 24 11.85 -11.67 -13.26
N GLY A 25 11.19 -12.45 -14.14
CA GLY A 25 11.58 -13.84 -14.40
C GLY A 25 13.03 -14.00 -14.86
N ARG A 26 13.53 -13.08 -15.70
CA ARG A 26 14.94 -13.06 -16.13
C ARG A 26 15.93 -12.85 -14.98
N VAL A 27 15.53 -12.12 -13.95
CA VAL A 27 16.34 -11.91 -12.74
C VAL A 27 16.26 -13.13 -11.83
N ILE A 28 15.05 -13.69 -11.64
CA ILE A 28 14.81 -14.79 -10.70
C ILE A 28 15.45 -16.11 -11.18
N LEU A 29 15.38 -16.41 -12.48
CA LEU A 29 15.84 -17.69 -13.05
C LEU A 29 17.29 -18.09 -12.66
N PRO A 30 18.33 -17.25 -12.83
CA PRO A 30 19.69 -17.61 -12.42
C PRO A 30 19.83 -17.84 -10.91
N HIS A 31 19.12 -17.09 -10.08
CA HIS A 31 19.12 -17.27 -8.62
C HIS A 31 18.44 -18.58 -8.20
N LEU A 32 17.37 -18.98 -8.88
CA LEU A 32 16.72 -20.28 -8.66
C LEU A 32 17.65 -21.44 -9.05
N ASN A 33 18.26 -21.38 -10.24
CA ASN A 33 19.13 -22.44 -10.73
C ASN A 33 20.40 -22.63 -9.88
N SER A 34 20.93 -21.54 -9.33
CA SER A 34 22.10 -21.56 -8.45
C SER A 34 21.78 -21.75 -6.97
N ALA A 35 20.49 -21.79 -6.60
CA ALA A 35 20.00 -21.77 -5.22
C ALA A 35 20.62 -20.65 -4.34
N ASN A 36 21.10 -19.56 -4.94
CA ASN A 36 21.71 -18.43 -4.26
C ASN A 36 20.83 -17.19 -4.35
N TYR A 37 20.26 -16.79 -3.22
CA TYR A 37 19.30 -15.68 -3.12
C TYR A 37 19.89 -14.41 -2.48
N SER A 38 21.19 -14.40 -2.18
CA SER A 38 21.83 -13.30 -1.42
C SER A 38 21.72 -11.93 -2.10
N THR A 39 21.76 -11.87 -3.44
CA THR A 39 21.63 -10.62 -4.21
C THR A 39 20.30 -10.47 -4.95
N LEU A 40 19.45 -11.51 -4.95
CA LEU A 40 18.19 -11.56 -5.71
C LEU A 40 17.32 -10.32 -5.45
N GLN A 41 17.08 -10.00 -4.18
CA GLN A 41 16.20 -8.89 -3.82
C GLN A 41 16.76 -7.54 -4.30
N LYS A 42 18.07 -7.34 -4.21
CA LYS A 42 18.72 -6.12 -4.69
C LYS A 42 18.54 -5.97 -6.20
N GLU A 43 18.77 -7.03 -6.96
CA GLU A 43 18.64 -7.03 -8.43
C GLU A 43 17.19 -6.82 -8.88
N LEU A 44 16.21 -7.36 -8.14
CA LEU A 44 14.78 -7.09 -8.36
C LEU A 44 14.45 -5.61 -8.14
N LEU A 45 14.97 -5.02 -7.06
CA LEU A 45 14.77 -3.60 -6.76
C LEU A 45 15.42 -2.69 -7.80
N ASP A 46 16.59 -3.06 -8.34
CA ASP A 46 17.26 -2.34 -9.42
C ASP A 46 16.44 -2.36 -10.72
N LYS A 47 15.66 -3.43 -10.94
CA LYS A 47 14.64 -3.49 -12.01
C LYS A 47 13.32 -2.81 -11.65
N GLY A 48 13.22 -2.19 -10.48
CA GLY A 48 12.05 -1.44 -10.04
C GLY A 48 10.87 -2.35 -9.64
N ALA A 49 11.15 -3.52 -9.07
CA ALA A 49 10.12 -4.44 -8.56
C ALA A 49 9.25 -3.81 -7.46
N VAL A 50 9.81 -2.90 -6.66
CA VAL A 50 9.08 -2.21 -5.58
C VAL A 50 9.28 -0.71 -5.65
N LYS A 51 8.18 0.05 -5.61
CA LYS A 51 8.20 1.53 -5.54
C LYS A 51 7.60 1.98 -4.21
N ILE A 52 8.47 2.38 -3.28
CA ILE A 52 8.05 2.89 -1.98
C ILE A 52 7.93 4.40 -2.00
N LYS A 53 6.75 4.90 -1.61
CA LYS A 53 6.50 6.32 -1.34
C LYS A 53 6.41 6.53 0.18
N PRO A 54 7.41 7.16 0.83
CA PRO A 54 7.44 7.33 2.28
C PRO A 54 6.22 8.02 2.89
N PHE A 55 5.63 8.97 2.16
CA PHE A 55 4.40 9.61 2.57
C PHE A 55 3.25 8.60 2.75
N LEU A 56 3.10 7.65 1.84
CA LEU A 56 2.05 6.63 1.91
C LEU A 56 2.23 5.70 3.12
N ILE A 57 3.48 5.37 3.47
CA ILE A 57 3.77 4.62 4.71
C ILE A 57 3.27 5.38 5.93
N THR A 58 3.50 6.70 5.97
CA THR A 58 3.07 7.55 7.09
C THR A 58 1.56 7.63 7.17
N VAL A 59 0.89 7.84 6.04
CA VAL A 59 -0.58 7.88 5.94
C VAL A 59 -1.18 6.56 6.39
N ASP A 60 -0.67 5.43 5.90
CA ASP A 60 -1.18 4.09 6.22
C ASP A 60 -1.06 3.79 7.72
N LYS A 61 0.10 4.07 8.34
CA LYS A 61 0.28 3.93 9.78
C LYS A 61 -0.73 4.73 10.60
N ARG A 62 -0.99 5.99 10.20
CA ARG A 62 -1.97 6.84 10.89
C ARG A 62 -3.40 6.34 10.66
N ALA A 63 -3.70 5.91 9.44
CA ALA A 63 -4.99 5.36 9.08
C ALA A 63 -5.30 4.12 9.92
N ASN A 64 -4.37 3.16 10.04
CA ASN A 64 -4.55 1.95 10.85
C ASN A 64 -4.89 2.25 12.32
N VAL A 65 -4.26 3.27 12.93
CA VAL A 65 -4.59 3.70 14.28
C VAL A 65 -6.02 4.27 14.37
N ILE A 66 -6.41 5.10 13.41
CA ILE A 66 -7.75 5.71 13.35
C ILE A 66 -8.82 4.63 13.13
N PHE A 67 -8.60 3.73 12.17
CA PHE A 67 -9.47 2.60 11.90
C PHE A 67 -9.65 1.72 13.12
N GLY A 68 -8.57 1.38 13.83
CA GLY A 68 -8.63 0.61 15.07
C GLY A 68 -9.46 1.32 16.15
N LYS A 69 -9.27 2.64 16.33
CA LYS A 69 -10.07 3.43 17.29
C LYS A 69 -11.56 3.43 16.94
N TRP A 70 -11.91 3.65 15.67
CA TRP A 70 -13.30 3.61 15.22
C TRP A 70 -13.92 2.22 15.35
N ALA A 71 -13.18 1.16 14.99
CA ALA A 71 -13.64 -0.20 15.15
C ALA A 71 -13.97 -0.52 16.61
N ASN A 72 -13.06 -0.18 17.54
CA ASN A 72 -13.26 -0.39 18.97
C ASN A 72 -14.41 0.46 19.52
N PHE A 73 -14.54 1.72 19.08
CA PHE A 73 -15.64 2.59 19.46
C PHE A 73 -17.00 2.04 19.01
N ILE A 74 -17.11 1.64 17.74
CA ILE A 74 -18.36 1.07 17.19
C ILE A 74 -18.70 -0.23 17.90
N HIS A 75 -17.69 -1.10 18.13
CA HIS A 75 -17.88 -2.38 18.82
C HIS A 75 -18.33 -2.20 20.27
N SER A 76 -17.76 -1.24 21.00
CA SER A 76 -18.11 -0.97 22.40
C SER A 76 -19.45 -0.26 22.59
N LYS A 77 -19.95 0.43 21.56
CA LYS A 77 -21.18 1.24 21.64
C LYS A 77 -22.40 0.61 20.97
N SER A 78 -22.25 -0.52 20.28
CA SER A 78 -23.36 -1.19 19.65
C SER A 78 -23.11 -2.68 19.38
N GLU A 79 -24.13 -3.49 19.65
CA GLU A 79 -24.11 -4.92 19.36
C GLU A 79 -24.42 -5.23 17.89
N LYS A 80 -24.17 -6.46 17.47
CA LYS A 80 -24.47 -6.90 16.10
C LYS A 80 -25.99 -6.95 15.89
N GLY A 81 -26.47 -6.33 14.82
CA GLY A 81 -27.90 -6.34 14.46
C GLY A 81 -28.71 -5.16 14.99
N GLU A 82 -28.12 -4.29 15.82
CA GLU A 82 -28.80 -3.09 16.29
C GLU A 82 -28.82 -1.96 15.24
N ASN A 83 -29.92 -1.20 15.23
CA ASN A 83 -30.04 0.02 14.41
C ASN A 83 -28.94 1.06 14.74
N LYS A 84 -28.46 1.09 15.98
CA LYS A 84 -27.37 1.97 16.43
C LYS A 84 -26.06 1.71 15.68
N ARG A 85 -25.72 0.44 15.40
CA ARG A 85 -24.52 0.07 14.64
C ARG A 85 -24.57 0.66 13.23
N SER A 86 -25.72 0.55 12.57
CA SER A 86 -25.93 1.10 11.23
C SER A 86 -25.73 2.61 11.21
N LEU A 87 -26.25 3.34 12.22
CA LEU A 87 -26.02 4.78 12.36
C LEU A 87 -24.53 5.12 12.54
N LEU A 88 -23.84 4.43 13.44
CA LEU A 88 -22.41 4.65 13.68
C LEU A 88 -21.55 4.37 12.45
N ILE A 89 -21.88 3.32 11.68
CA ILE A 89 -21.21 3.02 10.41
C ILE A 89 -21.45 4.13 9.38
N LYS A 90 -22.66 4.70 9.31
CA LYS A 90 -22.95 5.85 8.42
C LYS A 90 -22.12 7.08 8.81
N PHE A 91 -22.02 7.38 10.11
CA PHE A 91 -21.14 8.46 10.60
C PHE A 91 -19.68 8.19 10.25
N PHE A 92 -19.24 6.96 10.42
CA PHE A 92 -17.88 6.56 10.06
C PHE A 92 -17.61 6.71 8.56
N ASN A 93 -18.55 6.35 7.69
CA ASN A 93 -18.44 6.56 6.25
C ASN A 93 -18.28 8.06 5.91
N PHE A 94 -19.14 8.91 6.47
CA PHE A 94 -19.02 10.36 6.29
C PHE A 94 -17.66 10.89 6.78
N TYR A 95 -17.22 10.41 7.94
CA TYR A 95 -15.90 10.73 8.49
C TYR A 95 -14.76 10.33 7.53
N LEU A 96 -14.84 9.19 6.83
CA LEU A 96 -13.81 8.79 5.86
C LEU A 96 -13.71 9.74 4.68
N ILE A 97 -14.85 10.15 4.11
CA ILE A 97 -14.88 11.12 3.00
C ILE A 97 -14.24 12.43 3.46
N PHE A 98 -14.64 12.92 4.63
CA PHE A 98 -14.04 14.12 5.22
C PHE A 98 -12.54 13.97 5.46
N ALA A 99 -12.10 12.84 6.02
CA ALA A 99 -10.70 12.59 6.32
C ALA A 99 -9.83 12.55 5.04
N ILE A 100 -10.32 11.99 3.94
CA ILE A 100 -9.58 11.98 2.68
C ILE A 100 -9.33 13.41 2.18
N TRP A 101 -10.34 14.27 2.19
CA TRP A 101 -10.21 15.63 1.67
C TRP A 101 -9.47 16.58 2.62
N VAL A 102 -9.66 16.43 3.93
CA VAL A 102 -9.12 17.37 4.92
C VAL A 102 -7.87 16.83 5.62
N MET A 103 -7.87 15.58 6.07
CA MET A 103 -6.72 15.04 6.80
C MET A 103 -5.54 14.71 5.89
N ALA A 104 -5.77 14.27 4.65
CA ALA A 104 -4.67 13.96 3.72
C ALA A 104 -3.74 15.16 3.45
N PRO A 105 -4.24 16.38 3.09
CA PRO A 105 -3.36 17.53 2.91
C PRO A 105 -2.68 17.97 4.21
N ILE A 106 -3.35 17.89 5.36
CA ILE A 106 -2.74 18.21 6.67
C ILE A 106 -1.58 17.27 6.98
N VAL A 107 -1.79 15.96 6.85
CA VAL A 107 -0.75 14.95 7.06
C VAL A 107 0.39 15.14 6.06
N PHE A 108 0.09 15.54 4.83
CA PHE A 108 1.10 15.84 3.82
C PHE A 108 1.99 17.03 4.20
N ILE A 109 1.40 18.12 4.69
CA ILE A 109 2.14 19.29 5.18
C ILE A 109 3.05 18.89 6.36
N ILE A 110 2.50 18.15 7.35
CA ILE A 110 3.28 17.66 8.49
C ILE A 110 4.43 16.75 8.02
N PHE A 111 4.15 15.87 7.05
CA PHE A 111 5.16 15.00 6.47
C PHE A 111 6.26 15.82 5.81
N LEU A 112 5.94 16.87 5.05
CA LEU A 112 6.92 17.73 4.41
C LEU A 112 7.82 18.45 5.44
N LEU A 113 7.22 18.99 6.50
CA LEU A 113 7.96 19.66 7.58
C LEU A 113 8.88 18.70 8.34
N THR A 114 8.44 17.47 8.56
CA THR A 114 9.18 16.45 9.31
C THR A 114 10.11 15.60 8.44
N TYR A 115 10.09 15.78 7.13
CA TYR A 115 10.85 14.95 6.18
C TYR A 115 12.36 15.04 6.38
N LEU A 116 12.88 16.28 6.49
CA LEU A 116 14.30 16.55 6.69
C LEU A 116 14.84 15.95 8.01
N PRO A 117 14.26 16.26 9.20
CA PRO A 117 14.78 15.73 10.46
C PRO A 117 14.59 14.21 10.62
N LEU A 118 13.58 13.62 9.98
CA LEU A 118 13.27 12.18 10.09
C LEU A 118 13.85 11.33 8.95
N TRP A 119 14.73 11.88 8.11
CA TRP A 119 15.24 11.17 6.93
C TRP A 119 15.84 9.80 7.27
N GLY A 120 16.62 9.69 8.35
CA GLY A 120 17.22 8.43 8.78
C GLY A 120 16.18 7.34 9.07
N LYS A 121 15.08 7.71 9.74
CA LYS A 121 13.95 6.81 10.01
C LYS A 121 13.23 6.44 8.72
N ILE A 122 12.97 7.41 7.85
CA ILE A 122 12.31 7.19 6.56
C ILE A 122 13.12 6.22 5.68
N LYS A 123 14.45 6.34 5.67
CA LYS A 123 15.34 5.43 4.93
C LYS A 123 15.23 4.00 5.45
N LYS A 124 15.23 3.80 6.78
CA LYS A 124 15.04 2.47 7.39
C LYS A 124 13.69 1.88 7.05
N GLU A 125 12.62 2.67 7.14
CA GLU A 125 11.28 2.23 6.77
C GLU A 125 11.20 1.86 5.29
N LYS A 126 11.81 2.64 4.39
CA LYS A 126 11.88 2.32 2.97
C LYS A 126 12.56 0.96 2.73
N GLN A 127 13.67 0.68 3.42
CA GLN A 127 14.37 -0.61 3.32
C GLN A 127 13.50 -1.78 3.81
N TYR A 128 12.84 -1.63 4.95
CA TYR A 128 11.91 -2.62 5.49
C TYR A 128 10.76 -2.90 4.52
N PHE A 129 10.07 -1.87 4.02
CA PHE A 129 8.95 -2.04 3.08
C PHE A 129 9.38 -2.48 1.68
N SER A 130 10.66 -2.34 1.33
CA SER A 130 11.24 -2.97 0.14
C SER A 130 11.65 -4.44 0.35
N SER A 131 11.28 -5.05 1.49
CA SER A 131 11.61 -6.43 1.86
C SER A 131 13.11 -6.73 1.87
N VAL A 132 13.94 -5.72 2.13
CA VAL A 132 15.40 -5.87 2.24
C VAL A 132 15.81 -6.26 3.65
N VAL A 133 14.99 -5.90 4.65
CA VAL A 133 15.27 -6.10 6.07
C VAL A 133 13.98 -6.54 6.76
N ILE A 134 14.06 -7.46 7.72
CA ILE A 134 12.95 -7.81 8.59
C ILE A 134 12.98 -6.87 9.80
N LYS A 135 11.81 -6.39 10.22
CA LYS A 135 11.71 -5.56 11.42
C LYS A 135 11.75 -6.50 12.62
N GLU A 136 12.87 -6.49 13.34
CA GLU A 136 12.99 -7.04 14.69
C GLU A 136 12.12 -6.26 15.68
#